data_AF-A0A133VJT2-F1
#
_entry.id   AF-A0A133VJT2-F1
#
_cell.length_a   1.000
_cell.length_b   1.000
_cell.length_c   1.000
_cell.angle_alpha   90.00
_cell.angle_beta   90.00
_cell.angle_gamma   90.00
#
_symmetry.space_group_name_H-M   'P 1'
#
loop_
_entity.id
_entity.type
_entity.pdbx_description
1 polymer ?
#
loop_
_entity_poly.entity_id
_entity_poly.type
_entity_poly.pdbx_seq_one_letter_code
_entity_poly.pdbx_strand_id
1 'polypeptide(L)'
;MPLPITEYLKEFFNKEWAERFFNAKTPPVEKPDRFLNFPVSIMYMKCTSCQRVEDICPVDAIGQPESGDAYPAIDKDRCIRCGRCSEICPNLISINSEVKELSK
;
A
#
# COMPACT_ATOMS: atom_id res chain seq x y z
N MET A 1 14.07 -21.54 -37.47
CA MET A 1 12.94 -22.39 -37.06
C MET A 1 12.67 -22.10 -35.59
N PRO A 2 11.47 -21.66 -35.21
CA PRO A 2 11.14 -21.51 -33.79
C PRO A 2 11.28 -22.87 -33.10
N LEU A 3 11.81 -22.87 -31.89
CA LEU A 3 11.96 -24.09 -31.12
C LEU A 3 10.59 -24.72 -30.87
N PRO A 4 10.48 -26.06 -30.95
CA PRO A 4 9.22 -26.73 -30.67
C PRO A 4 8.80 -26.51 -29.21
N ILE A 5 7.49 -26.43 -28.95
CA ILE A 5 6.91 -26.25 -27.59
C ILE A 5 7.46 -27.27 -26.59
N THR A 6 7.84 -28.45 -27.08
CA THR A 6 8.46 -29.52 -26.30
C THR A 6 9.75 -29.08 -25.59
N GLU A 7 10.50 -28.14 -26.14
CA GLU A 7 11.73 -27.64 -25.52
C GLU A 7 11.41 -26.78 -24.29
N TYR A 8 10.37 -25.94 -24.36
CA TYR A 8 9.87 -25.16 -23.22
C TYR A 8 9.27 -26.04 -22.12
N LEU A 9 8.57 -27.12 -22.49
CA LEU A 9 8.03 -28.06 -21.52
C LEU A 9 9.14 -28.77 -20.72
N LYS A 10 10.25 -29.13 -21.37
CA LYS A 10 11.42 -29.71 -20.67
C LYS A 10 12.00 -28.75 -19.64
N GLU A 11 12.03 -27.45 -19.92
CA GLU A 11 12.48 -26.44 -18.96
C GLU A 11 11.53 -26.32 -17.76
N PHE A 12 10.21 -26.35 -18.01
CA PHE A 12 9.18 -26.19 -16.96
C PHE A 12 9.08 -27.40 -16.01
N PHE A 13 9.41 -28.61 -16.48
CA PHE A 13 9.37 -29.84 -15.67
C PHE A 13 10.71 -30.26 -15.08
N ASN A 14 11.77 -29.46 -15.23
CA ASN A 14 13.06 -29.73 -14.61
C ASN A 14 12.98 -29.48 -13.08
N LYS A 15 13.55 -30.40 -12.28
CA LYS A 15 13.69 -30.27 -10.83
C LYS A 15 14.38 -28.97 -10.43
N GLU A 16 15.40 -28.57 -11.19
CA GLU A 16 16.12 -27.30 -10.97
C GLU A 16 15.22 -26.08 -11.18
N TRP A 17 14.33 -26.13 -12.17
CA TRP A 17 13.36 -25.07 -12.40
C TRP A 17 12.39 -24.95 -11.22
N ALA A 18 11.84 -26.09 -10.77
CA ALA A 18 10.92 -26.11 -9.63
C ALA A 18 11.59 -25.59 -8.35
N GLU A 19 12.82 -26.04 -8.07
CA GLU A 19 13.59 -25.58 -6.91
C GLU A 19 13.86 -24.07 -6.96
N ARG A 20 14.17 -23.51 -8.13
CA ARG A 20 14.38 -22.06 -8.30
C ARG A 20 13.08 -21.27 -8.19
N PHE A 21 11.98 -21.80 -8.73
CA PHE A 21 10.67 -21.15 -8.71
C PHE A 21 10.13 -21.05 -7.28
N PHE A 22 10.16 -22.15 -6.52
CA PHE A 22 9.66 -22.17 -5.15
C PHE A 22 10.61 -21.49 -4.15
N ASN A 23 11.93 -21.51 -4.38
CA ASN A 23 12.90 -20.84 -3.53
C ASN A 23 13.32 -19.45 -4.05
N ALA A 24 12.54 -18.84 -4.93
CA ALA A 24 12.83 -17.51 -5.43
C ALA A 24 12.79 -16.49 -4.29
N LYS A 25 13.96 -16.03 -3.85
CA LYS A 25 14.09 -14.93 -2.90
C LYS A 25 14.36 -13.66 -3.69
N THR A 26 13.53 -12.64 -3.47
CA THR A 26 13.88 -11.29 -3.93
C THR A 26 15.09 -10.80 -3.14
N PRO A 27 16.09 -10.16 -3.78
CA PRO A 27 17.14 -9.48 -3.04
C PRO A 27 16.53 -8.45 -2.09
N PRO A 28 17.17 -8.16 -0.94
CA PRO A 28 16.66 -7.14 -0.03
C PRO A 28 16.61 -5.79 -0.76
N VAL A 29 15.41 -5.24 -0.90
CA VAL A 29 15.19 -3.93 -1.53
C VAL A 29 15.03 -2.92 -0.40
N GLU A 30 15.93 -1.94 -0.38
CA GLU A 30 15.75 -0.75 0.46
C GLU A 30 14.61 0.10 -0.12
N LYS A 31 13.70 0.54 0.74
CA LYS A 31 12.58 1.40 0.29
C LYS A 31 13.14 2.79 -0.04
N PRO A 32 12.69 3.43 -1.13
CA PRO A 32 13.11 4.79 -1.44
C PRO A 32 12.57 5.79 -0.41
N ASP A 33 13.26 6.93 -0.28
CA ASP A 33 12.96 8.00 0.69
C ASP A 33 11.53 8.55 0.59
N ARG A 34 10.90 8.46 -0.60
CA ARG A 34 9.54 8.95 -0.87
C ARG A 34 8.52 7.84 -1.10
N PHE A 35 8.75 6.65 -0.54
CA PHE A 35 7.78 5.57 -0.52
C PHE A 35 6.51 5.99 0.24
N LEU A 36 5.35 5.77 -0.36
CA LEU A 36 4.06 6.08 0.26
C LEU A 36 3.54 4.82 0.95
N ASN A 37 3.57 4.79 2.28
CA ASN A 37 2.86 3.76 3.04
C ASN A 37 1.36 4.09 3.10
N PHE A 38 0.59 3.19 3.71
CA PHE A 38 -0.81 3.46 3.98
C PHE A 38 -0.95 4.70 4.88
N PRO A 39 -1.88 5.61 4.55
CA PRO A 39 -2.17 6.77 5.38
C PRO A 39 -2.64 6.37 6.78
N VAL A 40 -2.15 7.07 7.79
CA VAL A 40 -2.53 6.89 9.19
C VAL A 40 -2.97 8.23 9.77
N SER A 41 -4.00 8.21 10.60
CA SER A 41 -4.45 9.36 11.40
C SER A 41 -3.57 9.54 12.62
N ILE A 42 -2.94 10.71 12.74
CA ILE A 42 -2.05 11.03 13.86
C ILE A 42 -2.82 11.67 15.02
N MET A 43 -3.82 12.49 14.69
CA MET A 43 -4.53 13.31 15.67
C MET A 43 -6.04 13.08 15.59
N TYR A 44 -6.50 11.95 16.14
CA TYR A 44 -7.90 11.55 16.15
C TYR A 44 -8.83 12.63 16.74
N MET A 45 -8.39 13.33 17.79
CA MET A 45 -9.18 14.38 18.46
C MET A 45 -9.32 15.68 17.65
N LYS A 46 -8.48 15.90 16.61
CA LYS A 46 -8.59 17.09 15.74
C LYS A 46 -9.38 16.82 14.47
N CYS A 47 -9.92 15.62 14.29
CA CYS A 47 -10.75 15.32 13.13
C CYS A 47 -12.11 16.03 13.28
N THR A 48 -12.45 16.87 12.30
CA THR A 48 -13.73 17.60 12.25
C THR A 48 -14.77 16.92 11.36
N SER A 49 -14.53 15.65 10.98
CA SER A 49 -15.41 14.84 10.12
C SER A 49 -15.92 15.56 8.86
N CYS A 50 -15.07 16.40 8.24
CA CYS A 50 -15.45 17.24 7.08
C CYS A 50 -15.64 16.50 5.75
N GLN A 51 -15.50 15.17 5.71
CA GLN A 51 -15.70 14.27 4.55
C GLN A 51 -14.88 14.54 3.28
N ARG A 52 -14.10 15.62 3.18
CA ARG A 52 -13.26 15.95 2.00
C ARG A 52 -12.29 14.84 1.55
N VAL A 53 -11.87 14.00 2.49
CA VAL A 53 -10.93 12.90 2.23
C VAL A 53 -11.61 11.76 1.45
N GLU A 54 -12.92 11.61 1.61
CA GLU A 54 -13.76 10.68 0.85
C GLU A 54 -13.89 11.17 -0.59
N ASP A 55 -14.25 12.45 -0.78
CA ASP A 55 -14.45 13.06 -2.11
C ASP A 55 -13.21 13.02 -3.03
N ILE A 56 -12.00 13.13 -2.45
CA ILE A 56 -10.75 13.17 -3.24
C ILE A 56 -10.26 11.77 -3.64
N CYS A 57 -10.80 10.72 -3.01
CA CYS A 57 -10.34 9.36 -3.21
C CYS A 57 -10.80 8.84 -4.59
N PRO A 58 -9.90 8.52 -5.53
CA PRO A 58 -10.31 8.06 -6.86
C PRO A 58 -10.87 6.63 -6.89
N VAL A 59 -10.77 5.89 -5.78
CA VAL A 59 -11.12 4.47 -5.65
C VAL A 59 -12.06 4.20 -4.47
N ASP A 60 -12.61 5.27 -3.86
CA ASP A 60 -13.54 5.21 -2.73
C ASP A 60 -13.09 4.29 -1.57
N ALA A 61 -11.78 4.19 -1.35
CA ALA A 61 -11.17 3.35 -0.32
C ALA A 61 -11.30 3.93 1.11
N ILE A 62 -11.94 5.10 1.26
CA ILE A 62 -12.06 5.82 2.52
C ILE A 62 -13.54 5.98 2.82
N GLY A 63 -13.96 5.68 4.04
CA GLY A 63 -15.37 5.78 4.44
C GLY A 63 -15.53 5.95 5.95
N GLN A 64 -16.77 6.00 6.41
CA GLN A 64 -17.07 6.07 7.84
C GLN A 64 -16.88 4.70 8.52
N PRO A 65 -16.22 4.63 9.68
CA PRO A 65 -16.10 3.41 10.45
C PRO A 65 -17.44 2.99 11.05
N GLU A 66 -17.66 1.68 11.15
CA GLU A 66 -18.85 1.10 11.80
C GLU A 66 -18.91 1.41 13.30
N SER A 67 -17.76 1.70 13.93
CA SER A 67 -17.65 2.04 15.35
C SER A 67 -18.21 3.42 15.73
N GLY A 68 -18.71 4.19 14.75
CA GLY A 68 -19.25 5.54 15.00
C GLY A 68 -18.19 6.58 15.34
N ASP A 69 -16.93 6.27 15.05
CA ASP A 69 -15.83 7.20 15.29
C ASP A 69 -15.88 8.38 14.32
N ALA A 70 -15.47 9.55 14.80
CA ALA A 70 -15.43 10.78 13.99
C ALA A 70 -14.31 10.80 12.92
N TYR A 71 -13.46 9.77 12.87
CA TYR A 71 -12.33 9.67 11.93
C TYR A 71 -12.63 8.68 10.80
N PRO A 72 -12.19 8.95 9.56
CA PRO A 72 -12.44 8.05 8.45
C PRO A 72 -11.60 6.76 8.55
N ALA A 73 -12.21 5.62 8.21
CA ALA A 73 -11.55 4.34 8.07
C ALA A 73 -11.03 4.15 6.64
N ILE A 74 -9.89 3.45 6.50
CA ILE A 74 -9.22 3.25 5.22
C ILE A 74 -9.12 1.76 4.92
N ASP A 75 -9.67 1.37 3.79
CA ASP A 75 -9.61 0.02 3.23
C ASP A 75 -8.25 -0.19 2.54
N LYS A 76 -7.43 -1.08 3.12
CA LYS A 76 -6.08 -1.37 2.62
C LYS A 76 -6.08 -2.17 1.31
N ASP A 77 -7.16 -2.89 1.02
CA ASP A 77 -7.26 -3.72 -0.17
C ASP A 77 -7.63 -2.88 -1.40
N ARG A 78 -8.42 -1.83 -1.19
CA ARG A 78 -8.79 -0.87 -2.25
C ARG A 78 -7.82 0.30 -2.41
N CYS A 79 -7.06 0.64 -1.38
CA CYS A 79 -6.17 1.81 -1.40
C CYS A 79 -4.97 1.63 -2.35
N ILE A 80 -4.88 2.51 -3.36
CA ILE A 80 -3.79 2.53 -4.34
C ILE A 80 -2.56 3.34 -3.89
N ARG A 81 -2.56 3.88 -2.66
CA ARG A 81 -1.45 4.69 -2.09
C ARG A 81 -1.06 5.90 -2.95
N CYS A 82 -2.05 6.64 -3.45
CA CYS A 82 -1.84 7.83 -4.29
C CYS A 82 -1.42 9.09 -3.51
N GLY A 83 -1.61 9.14 -2.18
CA GLY A 83 -1.17 10.24 -1.32
C GLY A 83 -2.06 11.50 -1.29
N ARG A 84 -3.10 11.60 -2.13
CA ARG A 84 -4.00 12.79 -2.17
C ARG A 84 -4.72 13.08 -0.85
N CYS A 85 -5.06 12.03 -0.11
CA CYS A 85 -5.71 12.16 1.19
C CYS A 85 -4.81 12.87 2.22
N SER A 86 -3.49 12.68 2.15
CA SER A 86 -2.51 13.39 2.99
C SER A 86 -2.18 14.81 2.52
N GLU A 87 -2.51 15.16 1.28
CA GLU A 87 -2.37 16.54 0.78
C GLU A 87 -3.52 17.42 1.26
N ILE A 88 -4.74 16.88 1.32
CA ILE A 88 -5.93 17.65 1.70
C ILE A 88 -6.16 17.71 3.21
N CYS A 89 -5.74 16.68 3.95
CA CYS A 89 -5.99 16.58 5.38
C CYS A 89 -4.67 16.52 6.16
N PRO A 90 -4.34 17.55 6.95
CA PRO A 90 -3.09 17.55 7.73
C PRO A 90 -3.08 16.49 8.84
N ASN A 91 -4.24 15.97 9.23
CA ASN A 91 -4.35 14.92 10.25
C ASN A 91 -4.05 13.52 9.69
N LEU A 92 -4.05 13.36 8.36
CA LEU A 92 -3.83 12.09 7.69
C LEU A 92 -2.47 12.12 7.01
N ILE A 93 -1.54 11.28 7.45
CA ILE A 93 -0.17 11.29 6.90
C ILE A 93 0.16 9.93 6.32
N SER A 94 0.62 9.93 5.07
CA SER A 94 1.21 8.77 4.41
C SER A 94 2.69 8.71 4.82
N ILE A 95 2.95 8.18 6.02
CA ILE A 95 4.25 8.27 6.64
C ILE A 95 5.25 7.38 5.91
N ASN A 96 6.38 7.93 5.48
CA ASN A 96 7.61 7.16 5.33
C ASN A 96 8.39 7.25 6.65
N SER A 97 9.08 6.18 7.05
CA SER A 97 9.46 5.75 8.40
C SER A 97 10.13 6.72 9.42
N GLU A 98 10.11 8.05 9.24
CA GLU A 98 10.83 9.03 10.06
C GLU A 98 9.95 9.90 10.98
N VAL A 99 8.62 9.89 10.87
CA VAL A 99 7.76 10.76 11.74
C VAL A 99 7.65 10.25 13.20
N LYS A 100 8.39 9.19 13.56
CA LYS A 100 8.51 8.75 14.96
C LYS A 100 9.12 9.81 15.89
N GLU A 101 9.72 10.88 15.35
CA GLU A 101 10.33 11.95 16.16
C GLU A 101 9.43 13.17 16.44
N LEU A 102 8.27 13.29 15.80
CA LEU A 102 7.38 14.45 15.99
C LEU A 102 6.30 14.27 17.06
N SER A 103 6.31 13.13 17.78
CA SER A 103 5.47 12.89 18.95
C SER A 103 6.29 12.85 20.26
N LYS A 104 7.23 13.79 20.42
CA LYS A 104 7.81 14.11 21.73
C LYS A 104 6.94 15.11 22.47
#